data_AF-A0A117R929-F1
#
_entry.id   AF-A0A117R929-F1
#
_cell.length_a   1.000
_cell.length_b   1.000
_cell.length_c   1.000
_cell.angle_alpha   90.00
_cell.angle_beta   90.00
_cell.angle_gamma   90.00
#
_symmetry.space_group_name_H-M   'P 1'
#
loop_
_entity.id
_entity.type
_entity.pdbx_description
1 polymer ?
#
loop_
_entity_poly.entity_id
_entity_poly.type
_entity_poly.pdbx_seq_one_letter_code
_entity_poly.pdbx_strand_id
1 'polypeptide(L)'
;MSSEQPLPAPLPDPRHPVWYFPVTADDGEIVGYVWGDHTASEVGWARRAARSSRVRELEGKWAHEVFRAGQREAAPVVVVAGLARAKGAGAVVGASSKEVVEELARTVTEADDHRLPAQLSGADSDTWRELADAFDALTDEDRHVEWVGGGKQPNGTIHVAYPRYSEPLMRVCAALRAVGAVTPEYRWTEAPLPTPAPDGRIAPAHAVRAATTVLVGERISEGMIVDAAKDGLLDAIGASLRAWHVRRTLPTPPDPRRTPTP
;
A
#
# COMPACT_ATOMS: atom_id res chain seq x y z
N MET A 1 6.16 -17.15 44.98
CA MET A 1 6.49 -17.26 43.55
C MET A 1 6.96 -15.89 43.11
N SER A 2 8.28 -15.67 43.12
CA SER A 2 8.87 -14.41 42.68
C SER A 2 8.89 -14.43 41.15
N SER A 3 8.06 -13.59 40.54
CA SER A 3 8.12 -13.36 39.09
C SER A 3 9.45 -12.68 38.78
N GLU A 4 10.35 -13.41 38.14
CA GLU A 4 11.58 -12.88 37.56
C GLU A 4 11.18 -11.83 36.51
N GLN A 5 11.40 -10.55 36.82
CA GLN A 5 11.25 -9.49 35.84
C GLN A 5 12.33 -9.70 34.78
N PRO A 6 11.99 -9.82 33.49
CA PRO A 6 13.00 -9.94 32.44
C PRO A 6 13.90 -8.72 32.50
N LEU A 7 15.22 -8.97 32.51
CA LEU A 7 16.23 -7.92 32.44
C LEU A 7 15.94 -7.01 31.24
N PRO A 8 16.06 -5.67 31.40
CA PRO A 8 15.84 -4.77 30.28
C PRO A 8 16.80 -5.13 29.14
N ALA A 9 16.29 -5.15 27.91
CA ALA A 9 17.11 -5.35 26.73
C ALA A 9 18.33 -4.40 26.77
N PRO A 10 19.53 -4.86 26.40
CA PRO A 10 20.71 -4.00 26.40
C PRO A 10 20.43 -2.77 25.54
N LEU A 11 20.77 -1.59 26.08
CA LEU A 11 20.60 -0.35 25.34
C LEU A 11 21.45 -0.40 24.06
N PRO A 12 20.97 0.18 22.94
CA PRO A 12 21.74 0.27 21.71
C PRO A 12 23.08 0.97 21.93
N ASP A 13 24.02 0.74 21.01
CA ASP A 13 25.30 1.42 21.03
C ASP A 13 25.09 2.95 21.07
N PRO A 14 25.61 3.65 22.10
CA PRO A 14 25.44 5.09 22.26
C PRO A 14 26.09 5.90 21.13
N ARG A 15 26.92 5.28 20.29
CA ARG A 15 27.51 5.91 19.09
C ARG A 15 26.50 6.14 17.97
N HIS A 16 25.32 5.53 18.02
CA HIS A 16 24.27 5.79 17.03
C HIS A 16 23.47 7.04 17.39
N PRO A 17 23.47 8.10 16.55
CA PRO A 17 22.77 9.36 16.82
C PRO A 17 21.24 9.18 16.93
N VAL A 18 20.70 8.15 16.30
CA VAL A 18 19.26 7.85 16.29
C VAL A 18 19.03 6.47 16.87
N TRP A 19 18.08 6.35 17.79
CA TRP A 19 17.57 5.07 18.28
C TRP A 19 16.13 4.90 17.81
N TYR A 20 15.76 3.71 17.38
CA TYR A 20 14.43 3.43 16.88
C TYR A 20 13.98 2.01 17.24
N PHE A 21 12.67 1.74 17.16
CA PHE A 21 12.14 0.38 17.21
C PHE A 21 10.92 0.24 16.30
N PRO A 22 10.69 -0.95 15.71
CA PRO A 22 9.47 -1.23 14.96
C PRO A 22 8.29 -1.38 15.92
N VAL A 23 7.13 -0.89 15.51
CA VAL A 23 5.85 -1.20 16.14
C VAL A 23 5.17 -2.29 15.32
N THR A 24 4.75 -3.36 15.97
CA THR A 24 4.12 -4.53 15.37
C THR A 24 2.69 -4.71 15.88
N ALA A 25 1.80 -5.14 14.99
CA ALA A 25 0.47 -5.61 15.35
C ALA A 25 0.52 -7.05 15.88
N ASP A 26 -0.61 -7.55 16.42
CA ASP A 26 -0.68 -8.88 17.02
C ASP A 26 -0.40 -10.03 16.02
N ASP A 27 -0.56 -9.78 14.72
CA ASP A 27 -0.24 -10.73 13.64
C ASP A 27 1.22 -10.62 13.15
N GLY A 28 2.03 -9.76 13.77
CA GLY A 28 3.43 -9.52 13.42
C GLY A 28 3.63 -8.48 12.32
N GLU A 29 2.57 -7.87 11.77
CA GLU A 29 2.72 -6.79 10.78
C GLU A 29 3.41 -5.56 11.39
N ILE A 30 4.46 -5.07 10.73
CA ILE A 30 5.10 -3.79 11.11
C ILE A 30 4.23 -2.62 10.64
N VAL A 31 3.81 -1.80 11.60
CA VAL A 31 2.92 -0.64 11.43
C VAL A 31 3.71 0.64 11.13
N GLY A 32 4.90 0.76 11.70
CA GLY A 32 5.79 1.91 11.57
C GLY A 32 6.93 1.82 12.57
N TYR A 33 7.67 2.92 12.71
CA TYR A 33 8.84 3.00 13.56
C TYR A 33 8.78 4.23 14.46
N VAL A 34 9.00 4.03 15.75
CA VAL A 34 9.28 5.13 16.68
C VAL A 34 10.78 5.39 16.63
N TRP A 35 11.19 6.65 16.56
CA TRP A 35 12.61 7.02 16.59
C TRP A 35 12.85 8.24 17.47
N GLY A 36 14.07 8.35 17.99
CA GLY A 36 14.56 9.50 18.73
C GLY A 36 15.97 9.86 18.28
N ASP A 37 16.17 11.11 17.86
CA ASP A 37 17.45 11.69 17.48
C ASP A 37 17.99 12.54 18.62
N HIS A 38 19.04 12.05 19.29
CA HIS A 38 19.60 12.77 20.43
C HIS A 38 20.51 13.94 20.03
N THR A 39 20.91 14.02 18.76
CA THR A 39 21.70 15.16 18.23
C THR A 39 20.80 16.34 17.91
N ALA A 40 19.59 16.09 17.41
CA ALA A 40 18.58 17.10 17.13
C ALA A 40 17.62 17.35 18.32
N SER A 41 17.67 16.50 19.37
CA SER A 41 16.69 16.50 20.46
C SER A 41 15.25 16.28 19.97
N GLU A 42 15.08 15.45 18.93
CA GLU A 42 13.80 15.17 18.29
C GLU A 42 13.32 13.74 18.57
N VAL A 43 12.01 13.55 18.64
CA VAL A 43 11.36 12.23 18.65
C VAL A 43 10.28 12.24 17.59
N GLY A 44 10.16 11.15 16.86
CA GLY A 44 9.21 11.08 15.76
C GLY A 44 8.67 9.69 15.48
N TRP A 45 7.70 9.70 14.58
CA TRP A 45 7.02 8.52 14.06
C TRP A 45 7.25 8.43 12.56
N ALA A 46 7.92 7.37 12.12
CA ALA A 46 8.06 7.04 10.72
C ALA A 46 6.98 6.01 10.34
N ARG A 47 6.02 6.48 9.56
CA ARG A 47 4.90 5.68 9.05
C ARG A 47 5.38 4.77 7.91
N ARG A 48 5.05 3.48 7.96
CA ARG A 48 5.36 2.55 6.85
C ARG A 48 4.59 2.91 5.57
N ALA A 49 5.18 2.66 4.40
CA ALA A 49 4.52 2.88 3.10
C ALA A 49 3.45 1.82 2.79
N ALA A 50 3.71 0.55 3.13
CA ALA A 50 2.77 -0.56 2.93
C ALA A 50 2.19 -1.05 4.26
N ARG A 51 0.85 -1.06 4.40
CA ARG A 51 0.19 -1.63 5.57
C ARG A 51 -1.25 -2.07 5.30
N SER A 52 -1.73 -3.06 6.05
CA SER A 52 -3.12 -3.46 5.99
C SER A 52 -4.05 -2.38 6.56
N SER A 53 -5.31 -2.47 6.17
CA SER A 53 -6.38 -1.62 6.71
C SER A 53 -6.60 -1.85 8.21
N ARG A 54 -6.29 -3.07 8.69
CA ARG A 54 -6.49 -3.52 10.07
C ARG A 54 -5.61 -2.77 11.07
N VAL A 55 -4.40 -2.38 10.67
CA VAL A 55 -3.47 -1.71 11.58
C VAL A 55 -3.63 -0.18 11.60
N ARG A 56 -4.60 0.37 10.86
CA ARG A 56 -4.83 1.83 10.77
C ARG A 56 -5.14 2.48 12.11
N GLU A 57 -5.96 1.82 12.94
CA GLU A 57 -6.30 2.35 14.26
C GLU A 57 -5.09 2.30 15.20
N LEU A 58 -4.35 1.19 15.19
CA LEU A 58 -3.13 1.02 15.97
C LEU A 58 -2.08 2.08 15.62
N GLU A 59 -1.90 2.34 14.33
CA GLU A 59 -1.02 3.37 13.82
C GLU A 59 -1.39 4.77 14.33
N GLY A 60 -2.69 5.11 14.29
CA GLY A 60 -3.17 6.39 14.81
C GLY A 60 -2.91 6.55 16.31
N LYS A 61 -3.09 5.47 17.09
CA LYS A 61 -2.78 5.44 18.52
C LYS A 61 -1.28 5.69 18.77
N TRP A 62 -0.41 4.96 18.08
CA TRP A 62 1.04 5.11 18.22
C TRP A 62 1.55 6.48 17.78
N ALA A 63 1.10 6.98 16.62
CA ALA A 63 1.47 8.32 16.16
C ALA A 63 1.07 9.40 17.18
N HIS A 64 -0.12 9.29 17.77
CA HIS A 64 -0.58 10.20 18.82
C HIS A 64 0.25 10.07 20.10
N GLU A 65 0.55 8.84 20.53
CA GLU A 65 1.34 8.59 21.74
C GLU A 65 2.77 9.12 21.62
N VAL A 66 3.44 8.86 20.50
CA VAL A 66 4.77 9.39 20.18
C VAL A 66 4.75 10.91 20.17
N PHE A 67 3.77 11.52 19.51
CA PHE A 67 3.62 12.98 19.51
C PHE A 67 3.48 13.53 20.93
N ARG A 68 2.62 12.96 21.77
CA ARG A 68 2.47 13.40 23.16
C ARG A 68 3.73 13.20 23.99
N ALA A 69 4.48 12.14 23.74
CA ALA A 69 5.72 11.85 24.46
C ALA A 69 6.82 12.84 24.06
N GLY A 70 6.90 13.22 22.78
CA GLY A 70 7.83 14.23 22.27
C GLY A 70 7.54 15.66 22.75
N GLN A 71 6.30 15.95 23.18
CA GLN A 71 5.95 17.24 23.80
C GLN A 71 6.41 17.35 25.27
N ARG A 72 6.93 16.28 25.87
CA ARG A 72 7.50 16.31 27.22
C ARG A 72 8.95 16.75 27.12
N GLU A 73 9.41 17.60 28.03
CA GLU A 73 10.81 18.02 28.15
C GLU A 73 11.69 16.86 28.67
N ALA A 74 11.84 15.82 27.86
CA ALA A 74 12.62 14.63 28.15
C ALA A 74 13.59 14.37 27.00
N ALA A 75 14.78 13.88 27.33
CA ALA A 75 15.75 13.50 26.32
C ALA A 75 15.16 12.41 25.41
N PRO A 76 15.37 12.46 24.07
CA PRO A 76 14.80 11.49 23.13
C PRO A 76 15.07 10.03 23.51
N VAL A 77 16.26 9.76 24.05
CA VAL A 77 16.67 8.44 24.54
C VAL A 77 15.73 7.90 25.63
N VAL A 78 15.31 8.77 26.55
CA VAL A 78 14.39 8.42 27.65
C VAL A 78 13.00 8.17 27.09
N VAL A 79 12.57 8.97 26.12
CA VAL A 79 11.27 8.82 25.46
C VAL A 79 11.19 7.49 24.71
N VAL A 80 12.18 7.19 23.87
CA VAL A 80 12.25 5.93 23.11
C VAL A 80 12.30 4.73 24.05
N ALA A 81 13.16 4.76 25.08
CA ALA A 81 13.26 3.67 26.05
C ALA A 81 11.97 3.46 26.87
N GLY A 82 11.21 4.53 27.13
CA GLY A 82 9.91 4.47 27.78
C GLY A 82 8.86 3.82 26.89
N LEU A 83 8.74 4.27 25.64
CA LEU A 83 7.78 3.77 24.66
C LEU A 83 8.07 2.32 24.24
N ALA A 84 9.34 1.92 24.20
CA ALA A 84 9.76 0.55 23.85
C ALA A 84 9.28 -0.53 24.83
N ARG A 85 8.70 -0.15 25.98
CA ARG A 85 8.13 -1.08 26.96
C ARG A 85 6.65 -1.41 26.68
N ALA A 86 6.01 -0.67 25.79
CA ALA A 86 4.60 -0.88 25.47
C ALA A 86 4.41 -2.15 24.62
N LYS A 87 3.22 -2.76 24.71
CA LYS A 87 2.87 -3.93 23.90
C LYS A 87 2.96 -3.60 22.41
N GLY A 88 3.61 -4.46 21.64
CA GLY A 88 3.81 -4.28 20.19
C GLY A 88 5.09 -3.54 19.83
N ALA A 89 5.81 -2.95 20.80
CA ALA A 89 7.14 -2.43 20.55
C ALA A 89 8.15 -3.58 20.35
N GLY A 90 8.93 -3.50 19.28
CA GLY A 90 10.06 -4.38 19.04
C GLY A 90 11.33 -3.96 19.78
N ALA A 91 12.43 -4.65 19.48
CA ALA A 91 13.73 -4.31 20.03
C ALA A 91 14.20 -2.92 19.57
N VAL A 92 14.85 -2.18 20.47
CA VAL A 92 15.47 -0.89 20.14
C VAL A 92 16.78 -1.14 19.41
N VAL A 93 16.97 -0.44 18.30
CA VAL A 93 18.12 -0.54 17.40
C VAL A 93 18.69 0.85 17.16
N GLY A 94 20.01 0.95 16.96
CA GLY A 94 20.67 2.18 16.57
C GLY A 94 20.67 2.40 15.05
N ALA A 95 20.56 3.64 14.62
CA ALA A 95 20.66 4.09 13.24
C ALA A 95 21.64 5.27 13.12
N SER A 96 22.23 5.43 11.94
CA SER A 96 23.18 6.51 11.65
C SER A 96 22.51 7.87 11.45
N SER A 97 21.22 7.91 11.15
CA SER A 97 20.43 9.13 11.03
C SER A 97 18.92 8.83 10.98
N LYS A 98 18.07 9.85 11.04
CA LYS A 98 16.61 9.67 10.94
C LYS A 98 16.18 9.28 9.53
N GLU A 99 16.91 9.72 8.50
CA GLU A 99 16.66 9.40 7.10
C GLU A 99 16.77 7.89 6.84
N VAL A 100 17.64 7.18 7.56
CA VAL A 100 17.72 5.71 7.49
C VAL A 100 16.43 5.06 7.99
N VAL A 101 15.85 5.59 9.08
CA VAL A 101 14.57 5.09 9.61
C VAL A 101 13.42 5.41 8.68
N GLU A 102 13.42 6.60 8.08
CA GLU A 102 12.43 6.98 7.06
C GLU A 102 12.53 6.13 5.80
N GLU A 103 13.75 5.81 5.35
CA GLU A 103 13.96 4.91 4.21
C GLU A 103 13.51 3.48 4.51
N LEU A 104 13.79 3.01 5.72
CA LEU A 104 13.25 1.73 6.19
C LEU A 104 11.72 1.74 6.21
N ALA A 105 11.09 2.87 6.56
CA ALA A 105 9.64 3.04 6.50
C ALA A 105 9.08 3.08 5.08
N ARG A 106 9.83 3.63 4.12
CA ARG A 106 9.48 3.64 2.69
C ARG A 106 9.65 2.28 2.01
N THR A 107 10.53 1.43 2.54
CA THR A 107 10.82 0.12 1.94
C THR A 107 9.58 -0.80 1.95
N VAL A 108 9.19 -1.24 0.75
CA VAL A 108 8.15 -2.25 0.55
C VAL A 108 8.82 -3.61 0.45
N THR A 109 8.37 -4.57 1.28
CA THR A 109 8.95 -5.92 1.32
C THR A 109 8.20 -6.89 0.42
N GLU A 110 8.81 -8.05 0.12
CA GLU A 110 8.13 -9.12 -0.62
C GLU A 110 6.87 -9.62 0.11
N ALA A 111 6.89 -9.65 1.45
CA ALA A 111 5.72 -9.99 2.25
C ALA A 111 4.58 -8.96 2.05
N ASP A 112 4.90 -7.68 1.88
CA ASP A 112 3.90 -6.66 1.54
C ASP A 112 3.32 -6.87 0.14
N ASP A 113 4.17 -7.23 -0.82
CA ASP A 113 3.74 -7.56 -2.19
C ASP A 113 2.80 -8.76 -2.23
N HIS A 114 3.08 -9.82 -1.46
CA HIS A 114 2.23 -11.01 -1.41
C HIS A 114 0.83 -10.74 -0.82
N ARG A 115 0.71 -9.77 0.09
CA ARG A 115 -0.59 -9.42 0.72
C ARG A 115 -1.56 -8.73 -0.21
N LEU A 116 -1.08 -7.96 -1.20
CA LEU A 116 -1.95 -7.20 -2.08
C LEU A 116 -2.80 -8.11 -2.99
N PRO A 117 -2.24 -9.08 -3.75
CA PRO A 117 -3.04 -10.01 -4.51
C PRO A 117 -3.87 -10.97 -3.64
N ALA A 118 -3.47 -11.21 -2.39
CA ALA A 118 -4.20 -12.08 -1.47
C ALA A 118 -5.61 -11.56 -1.12
N GLN A 119 -5.88 -10.26 -1.33
CA GLN A 119 -7.17 -9.64 -1.11
C GLN A 119 -8.14 -9.70 -2.29
N LEU A 120 -7.63 -10.03 -3.48
CA LEU A 120 -8.47 -10.12 -4.66
C LEU A 120 -9.59 -11.14 -4.42
N SER A 121 -10.79 -10.85 -4.92
CA SER A 121 -11.97 -11.72 -4.82
C SER A 121 -11.57 -13.14 -5.19
N GLY A 122 -11.52 -14.07 -4.22
CA GLY A 122 -10.77 -15.32 -4.34
C GLY A 122 -11.12 -16.20 -5.55
N ALA A 123 -11.96 -17.21 -5.35
CA ALA A 123 -12.39 -18.14 -6.40
C ALA A 123 -13.75 -17.77 -7.02
N ASP A 124 -14.23 -16.54 -6.81
CA ASP A 124 -15.48 -16.07 -7.40
C ASP A 124 -15.33 -15.92 -8.92
N SER A 125 -15.64 -16.99 -9.64
CA SER A 125 -15.47 -17.08 -11.07
C SER A 125 -16.32 -16.08 -11.84
N ASP A 126 -17.44 -15.62 -11.29
CA ASP A 126 -18.35 -14.73 -12.01
C ASP A 126 -17.80 -13.29 -11.97
N THR A 127 -17.28 -12.85 -10.83
CA THR A 127 -16.60 -11.55 -10.73
C THR A 127 -15.36 -11.48 -11.64
N TRP A 128 -14.58 -12.56 -11.71
CA TRP A 128 -13.42 -12.63 -12.62
C TRP A 128 -13.81 -12.75 -14.10
N ARG A 129 -14.92 -13.41 -14.42
CA ARG A 129 -15.47 -13.46 -15.78
C ARG A 129 -15.92 -12.07 -16.23
N GLU A 130 -16.62 -11.34 -15.36
CA GLU A 130 -17.03 -9.96 -15.64
C GLU A 130 -15.83 -9.04 -15.89
N LEU A 131 -14.74 -9.18 -15.12
CA LEU A 131 -13.51 -8.43 -15.39
C LEU A 131 -12.95 -8.75 -16.78
N ALA A 132 -12.87 -10.03 -17.14
CA ALA A 132 -12.38 -10.45 -18.45
C ALA A 132 -13.26 -9.89 -19.58
N ASP A 133 -14.57 -10.07 -19.48
CA ASP A 133 -15.55 -9.63 -20.47
C ASP A 133 -15.55 -8.10 -20.63
N ALA A 134 -15.40 -7.35 -19.53
CA ALA A 134 -15.32 -5.89 -19.57
C ALA A 134 -14.07 -5.40 -20.33
N PHE A 135 -12.90 -6.01 -20.08
CA PHE A 135 -11.68 -5.68 -20.80
C PHE A 135 -11.72 -6.11 -22.27
N ASP A 136 -12.26 -7.30 -22.56
CA ASP A 136 -12.35 -7.83 -23.93
C ASP A 136 -13.35 -7.04 -24.80
N ALA A 137 -14.34 -6.39 -24.18
CA ALA A 137 -15.29 -5.50 -24.85
C ALA A 137 -14.77 -4.07 -25.07
N LEU A 138 -13.67 -3.67 -24.43
CA LEU A 138 -13.17 -2.30 -24.47
C LEU A 138 -12.51 -2.01 -25.83
N THR A 139 -12.97 -0.98 -26.54
CA THR A 139 -12.42 -0.59 -27.86
C THR A 139 -11.38 0.53 -27.74
N ASP A 140 -10.64 0.81 -28.82
CA ASP A 140 -9.70 1.94 -28.86
C ASP A 140 -10.42 3.28 -28.68
N GLU A 141 -11.66 3.40 -29.17
CA GLU A 141 -12.49 4.60 -28.98
C GLU A 141 -12.86 4.80 -27.51
N ASP A 142 -13.19 3.73 -26.79
CA ASP A 142 -13.49 3.80 -25.35
C ASP A 142 -12.30 4.27 -24.51
N ARG A 143 -11.07 4.04 -25.00
CA ARG A 143 -9.82 4.53 -24.38
C ARG A 143 -9.54 5.99 -24.71
N HIS A 144 -10.19 6.56 -25.73
CA HIS A 144 -10.06 7.96 -26.11
C HIS A 144 -11.08 8.84 -25.37
N VAL A 145 -10.72 9.25 -24.15
CA VAL A 145 -11.62 10.03 -23.31
C VAL A 145 -11.69 11.49 -23.74
N GLU A 146 -12.90 11.95 -24.07
CA GLU A 146 -13.19 13.34 -24.37
C GLU A 146 -13.20 14.18 -23.09
N TRP A 147 -12.55 15.34 -23.11
CA TRP A 147 -12.71 16.38 -22.09
C TRP A 147 -13.82 17.33 -22.50
N VAL A 148 -14.82 17.50 -21.64
CA VAL A 148 -15.95 18.40 -21.86
C VAL A 148 -15.92 19.57 -20.87
N GLY A 149 -16.57 20.68 -21.20
CA GLY A 149 -16.54 21.89 -20.37
C GLY A 149 -15.36 22.80 -20.72
N GLY A 150 -14.73 23.43 -19.72
CA GLY A 150 -13.58 24.33 -19.92
C GLY A 150 -13.89 25.74 -20.44
N GLY A 151 -15.18 26.09 -20.54
CA GLY A 151 -15.65 27.36 -21.12
C GLY A 151 -16.16 28.36 -20.09
N LYS A 152 -16.08 29.65 -20.42
CA LYS A 152 -16.77 30.72 -19.69
C LYS A 152 -18.25 30.71 -20.03
N GLN A 153 -19.09 30.59 -19.02
CA GLN A 153 -20.55 30.60 -19.13
C GLN A 153 -21.06 32.03 -19.39
N PRO A 154 -22.30 32.20 -19.91
CA PRO A 154 -22.90 33.52 -20.14
C PRO A 154 -22.99 34.41 -18.89
N ASN A 155 -23.08 33.79 -17.70
CA ASN A 155 -23.08 34.50 -16.40
C ASN A 155 -21.68 34.89 -15.90
N GLY A 156 -20.63 34.65 -16.69
CA GLY A 156 -19.25 34.98 -16.36
C GLY A 156 -18.48 33.91 -15.57
N THR A 157 -19.14 32.85 -15.11
CA THR A 157 -18.51 31.73 -14.38
C THR A 157 -17.65 30.89 -15.31
N ILE A 158 -16.47 30.44 -14.85
CA ILE A 158 -15.64 29.49 -15.60
C ILE A 158 -16.01 28.08 -15.15
N HIS A 159 -16.42 27.25 -16.10
CA HIS A 159 -16.66 25.84 -15.85
C HIS A 159 -15.37 25.07 -16.09
N VAL A 160 -14.88 24.36 -15.07
CA VAL A 160 -13.67 23.53 -15.19
C VAL A 160 -13.95 22.38 -16.17
N ALA A 161 -12.98 22.05 -17.02
CA ALA A 161 -13.10 20.92 -17.93
C ALA A 161 -13.00 19.61 -17.14
N TYR A 162 -13.80 18.62 -17.48
CA TYR A 162 -13.78 17.30 -16.85
C TYR A 162 -13.82 16.18 -17.90
N PRO A 163 -13.25 15.00 -17.61
CA PRO A 163 -13.27 13.87 -18.52
C PRO A 163 -14.66 13.21 -18.57
N ARG A 164 -15.11 12.88 -19.78
CA ARG A 164 -16.36 12.15 -20.03
C ARG A 164 -16.05 10.71 -20.41
N TYR A 165 -16.16 9.80 -19.45
CA TYR A 165 -15.89 8.38 -19.65
C TYR A 165 -17.03 7.67 -20.39
N SER A 166 -16.69 6.74 -21.28
CA SER A 166 -17.66 5.84 -21.90
C SER A 166 -18.17 4.80 -20.91
N GLU A 167 -19.34 4.24 -21.17
CA GLU A 167 -19.91 3.18 -20.35
C GLU A 167 -19.03 1.91 -20.29
N PRO A 168 -18.45 1.41 -21.42
CA PRO A 168 -17.49 0.31 -21.37
C PRO A 168 -16.27 0.58 -20.49
N LEU A 169 -15.70 1.78 -20.55
CA LEU A 169 -14.55 2.14 -19.70
C LEU A 169 -14.93 2.18 -18.22
N MET A 170 -16.11 2.70 -17.90
CA MET A 170 -16.64 2.69 -16.52
C MET A 170 -16.97 1.28 -16.03
N ARG A 171 -17.40 0.38 -16.92
CA ARG A 171 -17.60 -1.04 -16.62
C ARG A 171 -16.29 -1.72 -16.22
N VAL A 172 -15.19 -1.46 -16.92
CA VAL A 172 -13.84 -1.92 -16.52
C VAL A 172 -13.48 -1.41 -15.12
N CYS A 173 -13.70 -0.12 -14.85
CA CYS A 173 -13.41 0.46 -13.54
C CYS A 173 -14.26 -0.17 -12.42
N ALA A 174 -15.53 -0.47 -12.69
CA ALA A 174 -16.41 -1.17 -11.76
C ALA A 174 -15.93 -2.60 -11.50
N ALA A 175 -15.58 -3.34 -12.56
CA ALA A 175 -15.08 -4.71 -12.45
C ALA A 175 -13.75 -4.77 -11.66
N LEU A 176 -12.83 -3.83 -11.86
CA LEU A 176 -11.59 -3.72 -11.07
C LEU A 176 -11.88 -3.53 -9.57
N ARG A 177 -12.87 -2.72 -9.22
CA ARG A 177 -13.31 -2.58 -7.81
C ARG A 177 -13.95 -3.86 -7.30
N ALA A 178 -14.76 -4.52 -8.11
CA ALA A 178 -15.46 -5.76 -7.73
C ALA A 178 -14.48 -6.90 -7.45
N VAL A 179 -13.40 -7.03 -8.23
CA VAL A 179 -12.34 -8.03 -7.95
C VAL A 179 -11.45 -7.68 -6.76
N GLY A 180 -11.65 -6.52 -6.11
CA GLY A 180 -10.83 -6.06 -4.99
C GLY A 180 -9.47 -5.48 -5.40
N ALA A 181 -9.26 -5.15 -6.68
CA ALA A 181 -8.01 -4.53 -7.14
C ALA A 181 -7.83 -3.09 -6.64
N VAL A 182 -8.92 -2.45 -6.22
CA VAL A 182 -8.89 -1.16 -5.52
C VAL A 182 -9.01 -1.41 -4.02
N THR A 183 -7.89 -1.27 -3.30
CA THR A 183 -7.80 -1.67 -1.89
C THR A 183 -7.42 -0.50 -0.97
N PRO A 184 -7.99 -0.43 0.25
CA PRO A 184 -7.51 0.50 1.28
C PRO A 184 -6.15 0.09 1.87
N GLU A 185 -5.62 -1.09 1.56
CA GLU A 185 -4.35 -1.60 2.08
C GLU A 185 -3.12 -1.07 1.33
N TYR A 186 -3.34 -0.26 0.30
CA TYR A 186 -2.28 0.48 -0.36
C TYR A 186 -2.48 1.98 -0.18
N ARG A 187 -1.49 2.63 0.45
CA ARG A 187 -1.47 4.09 0.60
C ARG A 187 -0.91 4.75 -0.65
N TRP A 188 -1.77 4.88 -1.63
CA TRP A 188 -1.41 5.41 -2.95
C TRP A 188 -0.84 6.84 -2.94
N THR A 189 -1.15 7.67 -1.93
CA THR A 189 -0.61 9.04 -1.82
C THR A 189 0.82 9.10 -1.29
N GLU A 190 1.28 8.05 -0.62
CA GLU A 190 2.59 8.00 0.06
C GLU A 190 3.58 7.05 -0.64
N ALA A 191 3.16 6.41 -1.73
CA ALA A 191 3.96 5.44 -2.46
C ALA A 191 4.00 5.78 -3.97
N PRO A 192 5.18 5.70 -4.61
CA PRO A 192 5.30 6.00 -6.03
C PRO A 192 4.46 5.02 -6.87
N LEU A 193 3.94 5.52 -7.99
CA LEU A 193 3.31 4.65 -8.99
C LEU A 193 4.33 3.59 -9.45
N PRO A 194 3.94 2.30 -9.52
CA PRO A 194 4.83 1.28 -10.05
C PRO A 194 5.20 1.62 -11.49
N THR A 195 6.49 1.68 -11.79
CA THR A 195 6.95 1.78 -13.18
C THR A 195 6.77 0.42 -13.85
N PRO A 196 6.08 0.34 -15.00
CA PRO A 196 6.04 -0.90 -15.77
C PRO A 196 7.44 -1.41 -16.10
N ALA A 197 7.62 -2.73 -16.16
CA ALA A 197 8.85 -3.28 -16.70
C ALA A 197 9.00 -2.88 -18.18
N PRO A 198 10.22 -2.87 -18.75
CA PRO A 198 10.44 -2.46 -20.15
C PRO A 198 9.66 -3.26 -21.19
N ASP A 199 9.18 -4.45 -20.82
CA ASP A 199 8.32 -5.31 -21.64
C ASP A 199 6.81 -4.98 -21.50
N GLY A 200 6.47 -3.88 -20.82
CA GLY A 200 5.12 -3.44 -20.56
C GLY A 200 4.37 -4.25 -19.50
N ARG A 201 5.00 -5.28 -18.91
CA ARG A 201 4.35 -6.13 -17.91
C ARG A 201 4.49 -5.53 -16.52
N ILE A 202 3.46 -5.71 -15.71
CA ILE A 202 3.47 -5.38 -14.29
C ILE A 202 3.20 -6.62 -13.45
N ALA A 203 3.88 -6.73 -12.31
CA ALA A 203 3.60 -7.77 -11.34
C ALA A 203 2.18 -7.59 -10.74
N PRO A 204 1.51 -8.65 -10.26
CA PRO A 204 0.15 -8.54 -9.74
C PRO A 204 0.01 -7.55 -8.57
N ALA A 205 0.99 -7.49 -7.68
CA ALA A 205 1.03 -6.49 -6.61
C ALA A 205 1.08 -5.06 -7.16
N HIS A 206 1.90 -4.83 -8.20
CA HIS A 206 1.96 -3.56 -8.91
C HIS A 206 0.66 -3.22 -9.64
N ALA A 207 -0.04 -4.21 -10.20
CA ALA A 207 -1.35 -4.01 -10.80
C ALA A 207 -2.39 -3.53 -9.77
N VAL A 208 -2.42 -4.11 -8.57
CA VAL A 208 -3.29 -3.66 -7.47
C VAL A 208 -2.95 -2.24 -7.02
N ARG A 209 -1.65 -1.91 -6.89
CA ARG A 209 -1.20 -0.55 -6.57
C ARG A 209 -1.65 0.45 -7.62
N ALA A 210 -1.38 0.15 -8.89
CA ALA A 210 -1.71 1.03 -10.01
C ALA A 210 -3.24 1.21 -10.14
N ALA A 211 -4.03 0.13 -10.04
CA ALA A 211 -5.49 0.21 -10.02
C ALA A 211 -5.99 1.10 -8.86
N THR A 212 -5.44 0.91 -7.66
CA THR A 212 -5.80 1.74 -6.50
C THR A 212 -5.44 3.20 -6.71
N THR A 213 -4.22 3.52 -7.17
CA THR A 213 -3.80 4.89 -7.43
C THR A 213 -4.67 5.55 -8.50
N VAL A 214 -4.89 4.90 -9.64
CA VAL A 214 -5.66 5.49 -10.75
C VAL A 214 -7.11 5.72 -10.32
N LEU A 215 -7.79 4.69 -9.79
CA LEU A 215 -9.24 4.75 -9.53
C LEU A 215 -9.60 5.53 -8.26
N VAL A 216 -8.70 5.63 -7.28
CA VAL A 216 -8.90 6.49 -6.10
C VAL A 216 -8.41 7.90 -6.38
N GLY A 217 -7.27 8.03 -7.07
CA GLY A 217 -6.68 9.30 -7.48
C GLY A 217 -7.60 10.12 -8.37
N GLU A 218 -8.37 9.48 -9.26
CA GLU A 218 -9.37 10.15 -10.09
C GLU A 218 -10.38 10.98 -9.28
N ARG A 219 -10.73 10.55 -8.05
CA ARG A 219 -11.66 11.29 -7.19
C ARG A 219 -11.06 12.60 -6.64
N ILE A 220 -9.76 12.77 -6.76
CA ILE A 220 -8.99 13.89 -6.21
C ILE A 220 -8.41 14.75 -7.33
N SER A 221 -7.93 14.10 -8.40
CA SER A 221 -7.35 14.73 -9.58
C SER A 221 -7.98 14.11 -10.82
N GLU A 222 -8.77 14.91 -11.53
CA GLU A 222 -9.40 14.49 -12.78
C GLU A 222 -8.34 14.12 -13.83
N GLY A 223 -8.58 13.06 -14.59
CA GLY A 223 -7.74 12.66 -15.72
C GLY A 223 -6.79 11.48 -15.47
N MET A 224 -6.69 10.98 -14.24
CA MET A 224 -5.87 9.80 -13.93
C MET A 224 -6.28 8.55 -14.75
N ILE A 225 -7.58 8.30 -14.90
CA ILE A 225 -8.12 7.21 -15.73
C ILE A 225 -7.81 7.48 -17.21
N VAL A 226 -7.86 8.75 -17.64
CA VAL A 226 -7.57 9.14 -19.03
C VAL A 226 -6.12 8.81 -19.37
N ASP A 227 -5.19 9.25 -18.52
CA ASP A 227 -3.76 9.01 -18.71
C ASP A 227 -3.45 7.51 -18.67
N ALA A 228 -4.06 6.76 -17.74
CA ALA A 228 -3.87 5.32 -17.64
C ALA A 228 -4.42 4.54 -18.85
N ALA A 229 -5.55 4.97 -19.42
CA ALA A 229 -6.10 4.38 -20.64
C ALA A 229 -5.24 4.70 -21.86
N LYS A 230 -4.80 5.96 -21.98
CA LYS A 230 -3.99 6.46 -23.10
C LYS A 230 -2.60 5.83 -23.15
N ASP A 231 -1.93 5.69 -22.01
CA ASP A 231 -0.55 5.19 -21.93
C ASP A 231 -0.49 3.66 -21.77
N GLY A 232 -1.64 2.97 -21.83
CA GLY A 232 -1.75 1.50 -21.78
C GLY A 232 -1.60 0.89 -20.38
N LEU A 233 -1.48 1.71 -19.32
CA LEU A 233 -1.38 1.23 -17.94
C LEU A 233 -2.66 0.46 -17.53
N LEU A 234 -3.84 0.93 -17.96
CA LEU A 234 -5.10 0.26 -17.66
C LEU A 234 -5.15 -1.16 -18.23
N ASP A 235 -4.68 -1.35 -19.46
CA ASP A 235 -4.59 -2.65 -20.11
C ASP A 235 -3.55 -3.55 -19.42
N ALA A 236 -2.40 -2.99 -19.03
CA ALA A 236 -1.38 -3.73 -18.28
C ALA A 236 -1.90 -4.23 -16.92
N ILE A 237 -2.73 -3.43 -16.23
CA ILE A 237 -3.44 -3.83 -15.01
C ILE A 237 -4.36 -5.02 -15.30
N GLY A 238 -5.25 -4.91 -16.29
CA GLY A 238 -6.18 -5.98 -16.65
C GLY A 238 -5.46 -7.29 -17.00
N ALA A 239 -4.44 -7.22 -17.85
CA ALA A 239 -3.67 -8.38 -18.27
C ALA A 239 -2.94 -9.06 -17.10
N SER A 240 -2.31 -8.28 -16.21
CA SER A 240 -1.60 -8.82 -15.05
C SER A 240 -2.52 -9.55 -14.08
N LEU A 241 -3.67 -8.95 -13.74
CA LEU A 241 -4.64 -9.53 -12.82
C LEU A 241 -5.31 -10.79 -13.38
N ARG A 242 -5.71 -10.78 -14.65
CA ARG A 242 -6.25 -11.97 -15.33
C ARG A 242 -5.23 -13.12 -15.35
N ALA A 243 -3.97 -12.83 -15.69
CA ALA A 243 -2.91 -13.84 -15.70
C ALA A 243 -2.63 -14.40 -14.30
N TRP A 244 -2.69 -13.57 -13.26
CA TRP A 244 -2.58 -14.03 -11.88
C TRP A 244 -3.72 -14.96 -11.48
N HIS A 245 -4.97 -14.62 -11.84
CA HIS A 245 -6.13 -15.44 -11.51
C HIS A 245 -6.06 -16.83 -12.16
N VAL A 246 -5.71 -16.89 -13.45
CA VAL A 246 -5.52 -18.17 -14.17
C VAL A 246 -4.47 -19.05 -13.48
N ARG A 247 -3.33 -18.48 -13.06
CA ARG A 247 -2.29 -19.25 -12.35
C ARG A 247 -2.77 -19.83 -11.01
N ARG A 248 -3.71 -19.16 -10.34
CA ARG A 248 -4.27 -19.63 -9.07
C ARG A 248 -5.34 -20.70 -9.24
N THR A 249 -6.04 -20.73 -10.37
CA THR A 249 -7.12 -21.68 -10.63
C THR A 249 -6.65 -22.93 -11.36
N LEU A 250 -5.41 -22.94 -11.88
CA LEU A 250 -4.80 -24.15 -12.42
C LEU A 250 -4.74 -25.26 -11.36
N PRO A 251 -5.18 -26.50 -11.67
CA PRO A 251 -5.02 -27.63 -10.78
C PRO A 251 -3.54 -27.82 -10.45
N THR A 252 -3.20 -28.07 -9.18
CA THR A 252 -1.86 -28.52 -8.83
C THR A 252 -1.59 -29.81 -9.61
N PRO A 253 -0.51 -29.90 -10.40
CA PRO A 253 -0.21 -31.13 -11.12
C PRO A 253 -0.12 -32.28 -10.12
N PRO A 254 -0.67 -33.46 -10.44
CA PRO A 254 -0.62 -34.61 -9.55
C PRO A 254 0.84 -34.90 -9.18
N ASP A 255 1.11 -35.06 -7.88
CA ASP A 255 2.45 -35.41 -7.40
C ASP A 255 2.86 -36.76 -8.02
N PRO A 256 3.91 -36.80 -8.86
CA PRO A 256 4.35 -38.04 -9.50
C PRO A 256 4.85 -39.08 -8.48
N ARG A 257 5.01 -38.69 -7.21
CA ARG A 257 5.43 -39.59 -6.11
C ARG A 257 4.26 -40.21 -5.35
N ARG A 258 3.01 -39.83 -5.62
CA ARG A 258 1.83 -40.55 -5.11
C ARG A 258 1.54 -41.73 -6.02
N THR A 259 2.17 -42.87 -5.78
CA THR A 259 1.67 -44.15 -6.29
C THR A 259 0.27 -44.38 -5.74
N PRO A 260 -0.73 -44.73 -6.59
CA PRO A 260 -2.03 -45.16 -6.11
C PRO A 260 -1.84 -46.45 -5.30
N THR A 261 -2.19 -46.40 -4.01
CA THR A 261 -2.25 -47.61 -3.19
C THR A 261 -3.46 -48.44 -3.66
N PRO A 262 -3.28 -49.73 -3.97
CA PRO A 262 -4.38 -50.62 -4.35
C PRO A 262 -5.34 -50.90 -3.19
#